data_AF-A0A091C0P9-F1
#
_entry.id   AF-A0A091C0P9-F1
#
_cell.length_a   1.000
_cell.length_b   1.000
_cell.length_c   1.000
_cell.angle_alpha   90.00
_cell.angle_beta   90.00
_cell.angle_gamma   90.00
#
_symmetry.space_group_name_H-M   'P 1'
#
loop_
_entity.id
_entity.type
_entity.pdbx_description
1 polymer ?
#
loop_
_entity_poly.entity_id
_entity_poly.type
_entity_poly.pdbx_seq_one_letter_code
_entity_poly.pdbx_strand_id
1 'polypeptide(L)'
;MSTPLVLASKEFYLMLVQLASKRTKKKNDRIIFLLSFPESSQMTLQLLYKHFPEKLVICYAKNAKDLAEFYENKGCPIYCIDTFSVLIKDIVPLVSSSKLVFCDNYFAFLARITFNNKASVVQLWHANGAIKLFGLAAKYTKNVTKRDRERYIEVYNKFTHYVVSSQKMADVFAKNYRQAINELPFGYLPTDRFF
;
A
#
# COMPACT_ATOMS: atom_id res chain seq x y z
N MET A 1 6.90 -4.08 25.53
CA MET A 1 8.19 -3.96 24.81
C MET A 1 8.37 -5.22 23.97
N SER A 2 8.82 -5.10 22.71
CA SER A 2 9.07 -6.28 21.86
C SER A 2 10.34 -7.01 22.31
N THR A 3 10.34 -8.34 22.29
CA THR A 3 11.53 -9.14 22.63
C THR A 3 12.60 -9.01 21.54
N PRO A 4 13.90 -9.23 21.85
CA PRO A 4 14.97 -9.19 20.86
C PRO A 4 14.73 -10.12 19.67
N LEU A 5 14.13 -11.29 19.90
CA LEU A 5 13.78 -12.26 18.86
C LEU A 5 12.75 -11.70 17.87
N VAL A 6 11.71 -11.02 18.36
CA VAL A 6 10.68 -10.39 17.51
C VAL A 6 11.29 -9.27 16.67
N LEU A 7 12.20 -8.49 17.25
CA LEU A 7 12.92 -7.45 16.52
C LEU A 7 13.80 -8.04 15.43
N ALA A 8 14.57 -9.09 15.73
CA ALA A 8 15.40 -9.78 14.75
C ALA A 8 14.57 -10.39 13.60
N SER A 9 13.42 -10.99 13.92
CA SER A 9 12.48 -11.53 12.92
C SER A 9 11.97 -10.46 11.96
N LYS A 10 11.58 -9.27 12.47
CA LYS A 10 11.16 -8.14 11.64
C LYS A 10 12.28 -7.67 10.70
N GLU A 11 13.52 -7.56 11.19
CA GLU A 11 14.66 -7.15 10.37
C GLU A 11 14.98 -8.19 9.30
N PHE A 12 14.99 -9.48 9.66
CA PHE A 12 15.20 -10.56 8.69
C PHE A 12 14.12 -10.57 7.61
N TYR A 13 12.86 -10.38 8.00
CA TYR A 13 11.74 -10.22 7.07
C TYR A 13 11.98 -9.07 6.08
N LEU A 14 12.35 -7.89 6.57
CA LEU A 14 12.60 -6.72 5.73
C LEU A 14 13.84 -6.89 4.84
N MET A 15 14.87 -7.56 5.33
CA MET A 15 16.05 -7.91 4.55
C MET A 15 15.68 -8.80 3.36
N LEU A 16 14.84 -9.82 3.56
CA LEU A 16 14.38 -10.69 2.49
C LEU A 16 13.54 -9.93 1.45
N VAL A 17 12.66 -9.03 1.89
CA VAL A 17 11.93 -8.13 0.98
C VAL A 17 12.91 -7.28 0.15
N GLN A 18 13.93 -6.71 0.79
CA GLN A 18 14.91 -5.89 0.08
C GLN A 18 15.67 -6.71 -0.97
N LEU A 19 16.15 -7.89 -0.60
CA LEU A 19 16.88 -8.79 -1.49
C LEU A 19 16.02 -9.23 -2.68
N ALA A 20 14.77 -9.62 -2.43
CA ALA A 20 13.83 -9.99 -3.49
C ALA A 20 13.58 -8.81 -4.44
N SER A 21 13.32 -7.60 -3.91
CA SER A 21 13.07 -6.42 -4.74
C SER A 21 14.25 -6.02 -5.61
N LYS A 22 15.48 -6.12 -5.09
CA LYS A 22 16.72 -5.79 -5.83
C LYS A 22 17.06 -6.81 -6.91
N ARG A 23 16.64 -8.07 -6.76
CA ARG A 23 16.85 -9.13 -7.75
C ARG A 23 15.93 -8.98 -8.96
N THR A 24 14.82 -8.26 -8.82
CA THR A 24 13.88 -8.03 -9.91
C THR A 24 14.44 -7.06 -10.94
N LYS A 25 14.79 -7.58 -12.12
CA LYS A 25 15.35 -6.77 -13.23
C LYS A 25 14.30 -6.41 -14.30
N LYS A 26 13.36 -7.32 -14.56
CA LYS A 26 12.36 -7.16 -15.63
C LYS A 26 11.22 -6.27 -15.15
N LYS A 27 11.01 -5.15 -15.88
CA LYS A 27 9.86 -4.26 -15.65
C LYS A 27 8.57 -4.95 -16.10
N ASN A 28 7.48 -4.63 -15.43
CA ASN A 28 6.14 -5.03 -15.84
C ASN A 28 5.26 -3.79 -16.07
N ASP A 29 4.18 -3.95 -16.82
CA ASP A 29 3.18 -2.92 -17.11
C ASP A 29 1.87 -3.13 -16.35
N ARG A 30 1.89 -3.99 -15.32
CA ARG A 30 0.72 -4.30 -14.49
C ARG A 30 0.39 -3.14 -13.57
N ILE A 31 -0.90 -2.97 -13.32
CA ILE A 31 -1.44 -2.07 -12.29
C ILE A 31 -1.61 -2.93 -11.04
N ILE A 32 -0.81 -2.66 -10.02
CA ILE A 32 -0.89 -3.44 -8.78
C ILE A 32 -1.81 -2.73 -7.79
N PHE A 33 -2.75 -3.46 -7.20
CA PHE A 33 -3.59 -2.96 -6.13
C PHE A 33 -3.29 -3.71 -4.83
N LEU A 34 -2.76 -3.03 -3.82
CA LEU A 34 -2.58 -3.57 -2.48
C LEU A 34 -3.87 -3.32 -1.69
N LEU A 35 -4.63 -4.39 -1.46
CA LEU A 35 -5.98 -4.40 -0.90
C LEU A 35 -5.99 -4.85 0.56
N SER A 36 -6.50 -4.02 1.47
CA SER A 36 -6.77 -4.36 2.86
C SER A 36 -8.09 -3.81 3.40
N PHE A 37 -8.71 -2.84 2.72
CA PHE A 37 -10.03 -2.30 3.07
C PHE A 37 -11.01 -2.51 1.91
N PRO A 38 -11.72 -3.65 1.86
CA PRO A 38 -12.57 -4.00 0.72
C PRO A 38 -13.70 -2.99 0.47
N GLU A 39 -14.35 -2.50 1.52
CA GLU A 39 -15.48 -1.56 1.40
C GLU A 39 -15.10 -0.25 0.70
N SER A 40 -14.00 0.39 1.11
CA SER A 40 -13.53 1.63 0.50
C SER A 40 -12.91 1.44 -0.89
N SER A 41 -12.44 0.23 -1.18
CA SER A 41 -11.71 -0.09 -2.41
C SER A 41 -12.59 -0.69 -3.50
N GLN A 42 -13.81 -1.12 -3.19
CA GLN A 42 -14.70 -1.84 -4.11
C GLN A 42 -14.96 -1.05 -5.41
N MET A 43 -15.32 0.22 -5.31
CA MET A 43 -15.60 1.07 -6.48
C MET A 43 -14.35 1.30 -7.33
N THR A 44 -13.21 1.56 -6.69
CA THR A 44 -11.93 1.75 -7.39
C THR A 44 -11.53 0.48 -8.14
N LEU A 45 -11.61 -0.69 -7.50
CA LEU A 45 -11.33 -1.96 -8.14
C LEU A 45 -12.29 -2.25 -9.30
N GLN A 46 -13.58 -1.91 -9.15
CA GLN A 46 -14.56 -2.07 -10.21
C GLN A 46 -14.20 -1.25 -11.45
N LEU A 47 -13.82 0.01 -11.26
CA LEU A 47 -13.41 0.89 -12.36
C LEU A 47 -12.07 0.45 -12.97
N LEU A 48 -11.08 0.09 -12.15
CA LEU A 48 -9.80 -0.41 -12.64
C LEU A 48 -9.98 -1.69 -13.47
N TYR A 49 -10.79 -2.63 -12.99
CA TYR A 49 -11.05 -3.88 -13.71
C TYR A 49 -11.86 -3.61 -14.99
N LYS A 50 -12.85 -2.71 -14.97
CA LYS A 50 -13.64 -2.34 -16.17
C LYS A 50 -12.77 -1.76 -17.27
N HIS A 51 -11.81 -0.90 -16.92
CA HIS A 51 -10.99 -0.18 -17.90
C HIS A 51 -9.67 -0.88 -18.25
N PHE A 52 -9.12 -1.69 -17.34
CA PHE A 52 -7.81 -2.32 -17.48
C PHE A 52 -7.78 -3.78 -16.97
N PRO A 53 -8.72 -4.65 -17.40
CA PRO A 53 -8.85 -6.00 -16.86
C PRO A 53 -7.56 -6.82 -17.04
N GLU A 54 -6.92 -6.71 -18.20
CA GLU A 54 -5.69 -7.44 -18.55
C GLU A 54 -4.44 -6.96 -17.79
N LYS A 55 -4.49 -5.77 -17.16
CA LYS A 55 -3.34 -5.18 -16.47
C LYS A 55 -3.44 -5.25 -14.97
N LEU A 56 -4.66 -5.35 -14.42
CA LEU A 56 -4.89 -5.34 -12.98
C LEU A 56 -4.35 -6.62 -12.34
N VAL A 57 -3.67 -6.47 -11.20
CA VAL A 57 -3.27 -7.55 -10.30
C VAL A 57 -3.61 -7.11 -8.88
N ILE A 58 -4.30 -7.97 -8.13
CA ILE A 58 -4.74 -7.65 -6.76
C ILE A 58 -3.88 -8.42 -5.76
N CYS A 59 -3.11 -7.71 -4.96
CA CYS A 59 -2.42 -8.28 -3.81
C CYS A 59 -3.23 -7.97 -2.55
N TYR A 60 -3.80 -8.96 -1.88
CA TYR A 60 -4.80 -8.76 -0.83
C TYR A 60 -4.35 -9.26 0.54
N ALA A 61 -4.79 -8.58 1.59
CA ALA A 61 -4.74 -9.09 2.96
C ALA A 61 -5.94 -10.04 3.21
N LYS A 62 -5.80 -11.01 4.12
CA LYS A 62 -6.79 -12.07 4.40
C LYS A 62 -8.21 -11.56 4.62
N ASN A 63 -8.38 -10.40 5.24
CA ASN A 63 -9.70 -9.82 5.49
C ASN A 63 -10.41 -9.28 4.24
N ALA A 64 -9.70 -9.17 3.11
CA ALA A 64 -10.25 -8.74 1.82
C ALA A 64 -10.33 -9.90 0.80
N LYS A 65 -10.23 -11.15 1.28
CA LYS A 65 -10.21 -12.36 0.46
C LYS A 65 -11.43 -12.47 -0.45
N ASP A 66 -12.63 -12.28 0.08
CA ASP A 66 -13.87 -12.46 -0.69
C ASP A 66 -13.95 -11.50 -1.89
N LEU A 67 -13.51 -10.24 -1.72
CA LEU A 67 -13.45 -9.27 -2.81
C LEU A 67 -12.38 -9.64 -3.84
N ALA A 68 -11.23 -10.17 -3.41
CA ALA A 68 -10.19 -10.62 -4.32
C ALA A 68 -10.65 -11.84 -5.14
N GLU A 69 -11.24 -12.85 -4.49
CA GLU A 69 -11.76 -14.06 -5.16
C GLU A 69 -12.89 -13.74 -6.14
N PHE A 70 -13.70 -12.71 -5.87
CA PHE A 70 -14.68 -12.21 -6.84
C PHE A 70 -14.04 -11.77 -8.17
N TYR A 71 -12.87 -11.14 -8.13
CA TYR A 71 -12.14 -10.74 -9.35
C TYR A 71 -11.32 -11.90 -9.94
N GLU A 72 -10.82 -12.81 -9.11
CA GLU A 72 -10.17 -14.05 -9.57
C GLU A 72 -11.10 -14.89 -10.44
N ASN A 73 -12.36 -15.04 -10.03
CA ASN A 73 -13.41 -15.71 -10.80
C ASN A 73 -13.70 -15.05 -12.16
N LYS A 74 -13.22 -13.82 -12.37
CA LYS A 74 -13.28 -13.08 -13.63
C LYS A 74 -11.93 -13.02 -14.37
N GLY A 75 -10.96 -13.84 -13.97
CA GLY A 75 -9.64 -13.94 -14.59
C GLY A 75 -8.62 -12.91 -14.11
N CYS A 76 -8.90 -12.11 -13.08
CA CYS A 76 -7.91 -11.20 -12.51
C CYS A 76 -6.90 -11.97 -11.65
N PRO A 77 -5.58 -11.85 -11.87
CA PRO A 77 -4.60 -12.48 -10.99
C PRO A 77 -4.66 -11.90 -9.57
N ILE A 78 -4.67 -12.78 -8.56
CA ILE A 78 -4.65 -12.40 -7.14
C ILE A 78 -3.50 -13.05 -6.37
N TYR A 79 -2.99 -12.36 -5.34
CA TYR A 79 -1.92 -12.85 -4.47
C TYR A 79 -2.16 -12.47 -3.01
N CYS A 80 -2.11 -13.44 -2.11
CA CYS A 80 -2.31 -13.19 -0.67
C CYS A 80 -1.02 -12.63 -0.01
N ILE A 81 -1.08 -11.40 0.50
CA ILE A 81 0.03 -10.69 1.17
C ILE A 81 0.46 -11.40 2.46
N ASP A 82 -0.49 -12.02 3.17
CA ASP A 82 -0.23 -12.70 4.44
C ASP A 82 0.46 -14.07 4.27
N THR A 83 0.55 -14.58 3.04
CA THR A 83 1.31 -15.80 2.73
C THR A 83 2.76 -15.44 2.47
N PHE A 84 3.65 -15.67 3.43
CA PHE A 84 5.04 -15.21 3.39
C PHE A 84 5.82 -15.64 2.13
N SER A 85 5.64 -16.89 1.67
CA SER A 85 6.29 -17.37 0.45
C SER A 85 5.83 -16.61 -0.79
N VAL A 86 4.51 -16.38 -0.92
CA VAL A 86 3.89 -15.61 -2.01
C VAL A 86 4.32 -14.15 -1.96
N LEU A 87 4.38 -13.57 -0.76
CA LEU A 87 4.87 -12.21 -0.58
C LEU A 87 6.28 -12.03 -1.14
N ILE A 88 7.21 -12.90 -0.74
CA ILE A 88 8.63 -12.76 -1.12
C ILE A 88 8.87 -13.17 -2.57
N LYS A 89 8.23 -14.23 -3.07
CA LYS A 89 8.50 -14.79 -4.40
C LYS A 89 7.71 -14.10 -5.51
N ASP A 90 6.50 -13.64 -5.24
CA ASP A 90 5.59 -13.14 -6.27
C ASP A 90 5.30 -11.64 -6.08
N ILE A 91 4.77 -11.25 -4.93
CA ILE A 91 4.28 -9.87 -4.69
C ILE A 91 5.43 -8.87 -4.70
N VAL A 92 6.51 -9.11 -3.96
CA VAL A 92 7.63 -8.17 -3.89
C VAL A 92 8.23 -7.91 -5.27
N PRO A 93 8.53 -8.92 -6.11
CA PRO A 93 8.93 -8.69 -7.50
C PRO A 93 7.90 -7.97 -8.37
N LEU A 94 6.62 -8.31 -8.25
CA LEU A 94 5.55 -7.65 -9.03
C LEU A 94 5.46 -6.16 -8.68
N VAL A 95 5.44 -5.84 -7.38
CA VAL A 95 5.32 -4.48 -6.86
C VAL A 95 6.58 -3.66 -7.19
N SER A 96 7.78 -4.20 -6.97
CA SER A 96 9.04 -3.46 -7.17
C SER A 96 9.27 -3.05 -8.63
N SER A 97 8.78 -3.87 -9.58
CA SER A 97 8.99 -3.69 -11.02
C SER A 97 7.83 -3.04 -11.78
N SER A 98 6.71 -2.76 -11.11
CA SER A 98 5.56 -2.06 -11.68
C SER A 98 5.80 -0.55 -11.81
N LYS A 99 5.03 0.10 -12.69
CA LYS A 99 4.97 1.56 -12.82
C LYS A 99 3.86 2.18 -11.97
N LEU A 100 2.83 1.43 -11.59
CA LEU A 100 1.68 1.96 -10.87
C LEU A 100 1.22 0.98 -9.79
N VAL A 101 1.25 1.45 -8.54
CA VAL A 101 0.85 0.68 -7.37
C VAL A 101 -0.14 1.51 -6.57
N PHE A 102 -1.36 1.02 -6.42
CA PHE A 102 -2.35 1.59 -5.51
C PHE A 102 -2.24 0.89 -4.16
N CYS A 103 -2.31 1.67 -3.09
CA CYS A 103 -2.27 1.16 -1.71
C CYS A 103 -3.46 1.74 -0.97
N ASP A 104 -4.38 0.92 -0.46
CA ASP A 104 -5.49 1.42 0.36
C ASP A 104 -5.16 1.65 1.84
N ASN A 105 -3.93 1.31 2.22
CA ASN A 105 -3.45 1.33 3.59
C ASN A 105 -1.91 1.37 3.65
N TYR A 106 -1.41 1.31 4.88
CA TYR A 106 -0.03 1.02 5.22
C TYR A 106 0.29 -0.47 5.04
N PHE A 107 1.31 -0.78 4.22
CA PHE A 107 1.84 -2.13 4.04
C PHE A 107 3.32 -2.19 4.47
N ALA A 108 3.62 -2.96 5.52
CA ALA A 108 4.94 -2.96 6.16
C ALA A 108 6.09 -3.38 5.23
N PHE A 109 5.86 -4.28 4.28
CA PHE A 109 6.89 -4.74 3.36
C PHE A 109 7.42 -3.62 2.44
N LEU A 110 6.65 -2.54 2.25
CA LEU A 110 7.08 -1.42 1.43
C LEU A 110 8.32 -0.72 2.00
N ALA A 111 8.59 -0.81 3.31
CA ALA A 111 9.69 -0.09 3.97
C ALA A 111 11.03 -0.27 3.24
N ARG A 112 11.36 -1.52 2.89
CA ARG A 112 12.64 -1.88 2.24
C ARG A 112 12.52 -2.27 0.78
N ILE A 113 11.36 -2.06 0.17
CA ILE A 113 11.22 -2.34 -1.27
C ILE A 113 12.02 -1.31 -2.08
N THR A 114 12.70 -1.79 -3.11
CA THR A 114 13.41 -0.95 -4.09
C THR A 114 12.53 -0.81 -5.33
N PHE A 115 11.81 0.31 -5.42
CA PHE A 115 10.97 0.60 -6.58
C PHE A 115 11.78 1.02 -7.80
N ASN A 116 11.23 0.75 -8.97
CA ASN A 116 11.59 1.43 -10.21
C ASN A 116 11.49 2.95 -10.04
N ASN A 117 12.47 3.72 -10.54
CA ASN A 117 12.52 5.18 -10.40
C ASN A 117 11.35 5.92 -11.07
N LYS A 118 10.60 5.26 -11.96
CA LYS A 118 9.38 5.79 -12.59
C LYS A 118 8.09 5.25 -11.96
N ALA A 119 8.17 4.54 -10.84
CA ALA A 119 6.99 4.00 -10.17
C ALA A 119 6.19 5.13 -9.50
N SER A 120 4.89 5.12 -9.72
CA SER A 120 3.91 5.88 -8.96
C SER A 120 3.27 4.95 -7.93
N VAL A 121 3.56 5.19 -6.67
CA VAL A 121 2.89 4.53 -5.54
C VAL A 121 1.86 5.51 -4.99
N VAL A 122 0.58 5.19 -5.18
CA VAL A 122 -0.56 6.06 -4.88
C VAL A 122 -1.25 5.56 -3.62
N GLN A 123 -1.26 6.39 -2.59
CA GLN A 123 -1.98 6.11 -1.35
C GLN A 123 -3.45 6.51 -1.50
N LEU A 124 -4.32 5.50 -1.47
CA LEU A 124 -5.77 5.60 -1.44
C LEU A 124 -6.18 5.57 0.03
N TRP A 125 -6.52 6.72 0.57
CA TRP A 125 -6.96 6.77 1.96
C TRP A 125 -8.30 6.05 2.14
N HIS A 126 -8.45 5.28 3.22
CA HIS A 126 -9.66 4.49 3.50
C HIS A 126 -10.64 5.19 4.47
N ALA A 127 -10.29 6.35 5.04
CA ALA A 127 -11.12 7.02 6.05
C ALA A 127 -11.59 8.41 5.58
N ASN A 128 -12.88 8.57 5.33
CA ASN A 128 -13.44 9.90 5.04
C ASN A 128 -13.33 10.81 6.27
N GLY A 129 -12.47 11.84 6.23
CA GLY A 129 -12.31 12.80 7.32
C GLY A 129 -11.73 12.17 8.59
N ALA A 130 -10.41 11.97 8.64
CA ALA A 130 -9.75 11.47 9.84
C ALA A 130 -9.87 12.47 11.01
N ILE A 131 -10.87 12.29 11.88
CA ILE A 131 -11.01 13.05 13.14
C ILE A 131 -9.92 12.63 14.14
N LYS A 132 -9.42 11.39 14.02
CA LYS A 132 -8.37 10.83 14.87
C LYS A 132 -6.98 11.10 14.29
N LEU A 133 -6.00 11.32 15.16
CA LEU A 133 -4.59 11.39 14.78
C LEU A 133 -4.13 10.05 14.19
N PHE A 134 -3.46 10.11 13.04
CA PHE A 134 -2.92 8.96 12.32
C PHE A 134 -1.45 9.16 11.96
N GLY A 135 -0.82 8.15 11.37
CA GLY A 135 0.59 8.22 11.00
C GLY A 135 1.49 8.41 12.21
N LEU A 136 2.54 9.24 12.07
CA LEU A 136 3.46 9.50 13.17
C LEU A 136 2.84 10.29 14.33
N ALA A 137 1.66 10.90 14.14
CA ALA A 137 0.93 11.61 15.18
C ALA A 137 0.01 10.69 16.01
N ALA A 138 -0.22 9.45 15.58
CA ALA A 138 -1.14 8.54 16.25
C ALA A 138 -0.69 8.21 17.68
N LYS A 139 -1.63 7.96 18.59
CA LYS A 139 -1.29 7.64 19.99
C LYS A 139 -0.40 6.39 20.10
N TYR A 140 -0.62 5.39 19.24
CA TYR A 140 0.15 4.15 19.25
C TYR A 140 1.62 4.35 18.86
N THR A 141 1.97 5.38 18.08
CA THR A 141 3.36 5.63 17.66
C THR A 141 4.21 6.25 18.76
N LYS A 142 3.62 6.72 19.88
CA LYS A 142 4.38 7.28 21.00
C LYS A 142 5.25 6.25 21.72
N ASN A 143 4.81 4.99 21.73
CA ASN A 143 5.44 3.92 22.51
C ASN A 143 6.08 2.82 21.64
N VAL A 144 6.23 3.06 20.32
CA VAL A 144 6.91 2.08 19.45
C VAL A 144 8.42 2.17 19.58
N THR A 145 9.10 1.09 19.23
CA THR A 145 10.56 1.06 19.19
C THR A 145 11.10 2.03 18.14
N LYS A 146 12.36 2.49 18.30
CA LYS A 146 13.04 3.33 17.30
C LYS A 146 13.00 2.70 15.91
N ARG A 147 13.24 1.40 15.81
CA ARG A 147 13.20 0.64 14.55
C ARG A 147 11.80 0.58 13.93
N ASP A 148 10.76 0.37 14.73
CA ASP A 148 9.38 0.42 14.21
C ASP A 148 9.03 1.81 13.66
N ARG A 149 9.48 2.88 14.34
CA ARG A 149 9.29 4.25 13.86
C ARG A 149 10.03 4.51 12.56
N GLU A 150 11.28 4.05 12.42
CA GLU A 150 12.06 4.13 11.19
C GLU A 150 11.35 3.40 10.05
N ARG A 151 10.86 2.17 10.31
CA ARG A 151 10.08 1.41 9.33
C ARG A 151 8.82 2.15 8.86
N TYR A 152 8.11 2.83 9.76
CA TYR A 152 6.94 3.64 9.37
C TYR A 152 7.32 4.76 8.41
N ILE A 153 8.38 5.51 8.75
CA ILE A 153 8.92 6.58 7.89
C ILE A 153 9.36 6.01 6.54
N GLU A 154 10.04 4.86 6.53
CA GLU A 154 10.47 4.20 5.30
C GLU A 154 9.30 3.83 4.38
N VAL A 155 8.19 3.32 4.92
CA VAL A 155 6.96 3.07 4.13
C VAL A 155 6.37 4.38 3.62
N TYR A 156 6.24 5.38 4.49
CA TYR A 156 5.65 6.66 4.10
C TYR A 156 6.43 7.30 2.95
N ASN A 157 7.77 7.26 3.00
CA ASN A 157 8.65 7.75 1.93
C ASN A 157 8.54 6.97 0.61
N LYS A 158 7.82 5.84 0.57
CA LYS A 158 7.53 5.15 -0.70
C LYS A 158 6.31 5.70 -1.41
N PHE A 159 5.39 6.33 -0.70
CA PHE A 159 4.22 6.91 -1.32
C PHE A 159 4.64 8.16 -2.10
N THR A 160 4.26 8.18 -3.38
CA THR A 160 4.59 9.26 -4.30
C THR A 160 3.43 10.24 -4.47
N HIS A 161 2.19 9.73 -4.37
CA HIS A 161 0.98 10.50 -4.58
C HIS A 161 -0.05 10.13 -3.52
N TYR A 162 -0.92 11.09 -3.19
CA TYR A 162 -1.97 10.93 -2.19
C TYR A 162 -3.29 11.41 -2.74
N VAL A 163 -4.28 10.52 -2.77
CA VAL A 163 -5.66 10.93 -3.06
C VAL A 163 -6.22 11.64 -1.84
N VAL A 164 -6.66 12.88 -2.03
CA VAL A 164 -7.14 13.75 -0.95
C VAL A 164 -8.49 14.38 -1.31
N SER A 165 -9.31 14.60 -0.29
CA SER A 165 -10.62 15.23 -0.44
C SER A 165 -10.62 16.74 -0.20
N SER A 166 -9.52 17.30 0.30
CA SER A 166 -9.37 18.74 0.54
C SER A 166 -7.90 19.10 0.80
N GLN A 167 -7.57 20.38 0.64
CA GLN A 167 -6.26 20.92 1.05
C GLN A 167 -5.98 20.66 2.53
N LYS A 168 -7.01 20.75 3.38
CA LYS A 168 -6.85 20.50 4.81
C LYS A 168 -6.37 19.07 5.09
N MET A 169 -6.88 18.10 4.34
CA MET A 169 -6.43 16.70 4.47
C MET A 169 -5.00 16.53 3.96
N ALA A 170 -4.65 17.20 2.85
CA ALA A 170 -3.29 17.22 2.33
C ALA A 170 -2.28 17.73 3.37
N ASP A 171 -2.58 18.85 4.04
CA ASP A 171 -1.73 19.40 5.11
C ASP A 171 -1.56 18.42 6.27
N VAL A 172 -2.63 17.74 6.66
CA VAL A 172 -2.61 16.74 7.74
C VAL A 172 -1.74 15.54 7.34
N PHE A 173 -1.83 15.07 6.10
CA PHE A 173 -0.95 14.02 5.59
C PHE A 173 0.51 14.44 5.61
N ALA A 174 0.83 15.61 5.04
CA ALA A 174 2.19 16.11 5.00
C ALA A 174 2.80 16.23 6.40
N LYS A 175 2.02 16.75 7.36
CA LYS A 175 2.42 16.86 8.77
C LYS A 175 2.60 15.50 9.45
N ASN A 176 1.62 14.59 9.31
CA ASN A 176 1.61 13.31 10.02
C ASN A 176 2.61 12.30 9.45
N TYR A 177 2.99 12.44 8.19
CA TYR A 177 4.00 11.61 7.54
C TYR A 177 5.36 12.29 7.43
N ARG A 178 5.45 13.58 7.77
CA ARG A 178 6.69 14.40 7.73
C ARG A 178 7.35 14.41 6.35
N GLN A 179 6.54 14.55 5.31
CA GLN A 179 7.01 14.65 3.93
C GLN A 179 6.10 15.56 3.13
N ALA A 180 6.65 16.19 2.09
CA ALA A 180 5.82 16.79 1.05
C ALA A 180 5.03 15.68 0.35
N ILE A 181 3.81 15.99 -0.05
CA ILE A 181 2.96 15.05 -0.78
C ILE A 181 2.63 15.63 -2.14
N ASN A 182 2.60 14.79 -3.17
CA ASN A 182 1.95 15.14 -4.42
C ASN A 182 0.48 14.78 -4.28
N GLU A 183 -0.36 15.80 -4.13
CA GLU A 183 -1.79 15.64 -3.95
C GLU A 183 -2.51 15.34 -5.26
N LEU A 184 -3.52 14.48 -5.17
CA LEU A 184 -4.49 14.18 -6.21
C LEU A 184 -5.87 14.55 -5.64
N PRO A 185 -6.40 15.74 -5.93
CA PRO A 185 -7.62 16.27 -5.30
C PRO A 185 -8.89 15.65 -5.91
N PHE A 186 -8.97 14.32 -5.91
CA PHE A 186 -10.06 13.55 -6.53
C PHE A 186 -11.20 13.25 -5.55
N GLY A 187 -11.20 13.82 -4.35
CA GLY A 187 -12.24 13.53 -3.37
C GLY A 187 -12.00 12.23 -2.60
N TYR A 188 -13.06 11.69 -2.03
CA TYR A 188 -13.07 10.36 -1.43
C TYR A 188 -13.75 9.40 -2.40
N LEU A 189 -13.00 8.52 -3.06
CA LEU A 189 -13.50 7.74 -4.21
C LEU A 189 -14.88 7.07 -4.01
N PRO A 190 -15.23 6.50 -2.84
CA PRO A 190 -16.58 5.95 -2.62
C PRO A 190 -17.73 6.97 -2.71
N THR A 191 -17.47 8.27 -2.61
CA THR A 191 -18.51 9.30 -2.73
C THR A 191 -19.00 9.50 -4.15
N ASP A 192 -18.29 8.98 -5.15
CA ASP A 192 -18.75 8.99 -6.54
C ASP A 192 -20.10 8.28 -6.70
N ARG A 193 -20.53 7.44 -5.74
CA ARG A 193 -21.89 6.86 -5.72
C ARG A 193 -23.01 7.91 -5.57
N PHE A 194 -22.70 9.12 -5.10
CA PHE A 194 -23.69 10.15 -4.78
C PHE A 194 -23.77 11.28 -5.83
N PHE A 195 -22.98 11.21 -6.91
CA PHE A 195 -22.92 12.19 -7.98
C PHE A 195 -23.08 11.50 -9.34
#